data_AF-A0A3N0GKT5-F1
#
_entry.id   AF-A0A3N0GKT5-F1
#
_cell.length_a   1.000
_cell.length_b   1.000
_cell.length_c   1.000
_cell.angle_alpha   90.00
_cell.angle_beta   90.00
_cell.angle_gamma   90.00
#
_symmetry.space_group_name_H-M   'P 1'
#
loop_
_entity.id
_entity.type
_entity.pdbx_description
1 polymer ?
#
loop_
_entity_poly.entity_id
_entity_poly.type
_entity_poly.pdbx_seq_one_letter_code
_entity_poly.pdbx_strand_id
1 'polypeptide(L)'
;MVLMTLESAISDLQETLSHARSASNWRWLVRQRLSILRQALSDERVEAREGWLTPRTGVMERERRQLLGRISAVGAGLLDRLEADGVATEVRRLINDVEHYRQRLHDLVYDSVAMEIGGSE
;
A
#
# COMPACT_ATOMS: atom_id res chain seq x y z
N MET A 1 19.53 8.11 3.31
CA MET A 1 18.06 8.08 3.45
C MET A 1 17.68 6.61 3.45
N VAL A 2 17.21 6.06 4.57
CA VAL A 2 16.81 4.64 4.62
C VAL A 2 15.60 4.48 3.72
N LEU A 3 15.68 3.59 2.72
CA LEU A 3 14.53 3.27 1.87
C LEU A 3 13.49 2.57 2.77
N MET A 4 12.36 3.22 3.02
CA MET A 4 11.30 2.65 3.82
C MET A 4 10.51 1.67 2.95
N THR A 5 10.40 0.41 3.39
CA THR A 5 9.67 -0.63 2.65
C THR A 5 8.17 -0.41 2.75
N LEU A 6 7.40 -0.93 1.78
CA LEU A 6 5.95 -0.89 1.83
C LEU A 6 5.38 -1.54 3.09
N GLU A 7 5.95 -2.68 3.51
CA GLU A 7 5.59 -3.39 4.75
C GLU A 7 5.77 -2.52 6.01
N SER A 8 6.92 -1.86 6.13
CA SER A 8 7.17 -0.96 7.28
C SER A 8 6.24 0.25 7.26
N ALA A 9 5.92 0.79 6.09
CA ALA A 9 4.97 1.90 5.96
C ALA A 9 3.53 1.50 6.34
N ILE A 10 3.11 0.27 6.02
CA ILE A 10 1.82 -0.30 6.43
C ILE A 10 1.78 -0.44 7.96
N SER A 11 2.81 -1.07 8.54
CA SER A 11 2.92 -1.30 9.98
C SER A 11 2.89 0.01 10.78
N ASP A 12 3.68 1.00 10.36
CA ASP A 12 3.72 2.32 10.99
C ASP A 12 2.38 3.05 10.95
N LEU A 13 1.65 2.95 9.83
CA LEU A 13 0.34 3.57 9.69
C LEU A 13 -0.72 2.84 10.55
N GLN A 14 -0.68 1.50 10.62
CA GLN A 14 -1.54 0.70 11.50
C GLN A 14 -1.32 1.03 12.97
N GLU A 15 -0.06 1.12 13.39
CA GLU A 15 0.32 1.47 14.76
C GLU A 15 -0.16 2.89 15.09
N THR A 16 0.12 3.86 14.21
CA THR A 16 -0.33 5.24 14.36
C THR A 16 -1.85 5.31 14.49
N LEU A 17 -2.60 4.64 13.62
CA LEU A 17 -4.06 4.66 13.66
C LEU A 17 -4.63 4.03 14.94
N SER A 18 -3.93 3.06 15.52
CA SER A 18 -4.37 2.35 16.72
C SER A 18 -4.11 3.16 17.99
N HIS A 19 -2.96 3.86 18.06
CA HIS A 19 -2.57 4.68 19.21
C HIS A 19 -3.11 6.11 19.16
N ALA A 20 -3.37 6.66 17.97
CA ALA A 20 -3.60 8.08 17.84
C ALA A 20 -5.06 8.50 18.17
N ARG A 21 -6.02 7.59 18.35
CA ARG A 21 -7.40 7.98 18.71
C ARG A 21 -7.52 8.76 20.03
N SER A 22 -6.53 8.69 20.92
CA SER A 22 -6.46 9.46 22.17
C SER A 22 -5.66 10.77 22.04
N ALA A 23 -4.98 11.01 20.92
CA ALA A 23 -4.10 12.16 20.72
C ALA A 23 -4.78 13.26 19.90
N SER A 24 -4.67 14.52 20.34
CA SER A 24 -5.27 15.67 19.65
C SER A 24 -4.71 15.91 18.24
N ASN A 25 -3.51 15.40 17.94
CA ASN A 25 -2.80 15.57 16.67
C ASN A 25 -2.89 14.36 15.72
N TRP A 26 -3.77 13.40 16.01
CA TRP A 26 -3.80 12.11 15.30
C TRP A 26 -4.01 12.21 13.80
N ARG A 27 -4.87 13.14 13.35
CA ARG A 27 -5.12 13.36 11.92
C ARG A 27 -3.84 13.82 11.22
N TRP A 28 -3.07 14.70 11.84
CA TRP A 28 -1.82 15.15 11.26
C TRP A 28 -0.82 13.98 11.13
N LEU A 29 -0.67 13.17 12.19
CA LEU A 29 0.19 12.00 12.18
C LEU A 29 -0.22 10.98 11.10
N VAL A 30 -1.51 10.66 11.01
CA VAL A 30 -2.04 9.75 9.98
C VAL A 30 -1.80 10.31 8.57
N ARG A 31 -1.95 11.63 8.35
CA ARG A 31 -1.65 12.26 7.05
C ARG A 31 -0.18 12.13 6.67
N GLN A 32 0.74 12.32 7.62
CA GLN A 32 2.18 12.11 7.38
C GLN A 32 2.46 10.65 7.00
N ARG A 33 1.90 9.70 7.75
CA ARG A 33 2.06 8.26 7.48
C ARG A 33 1.43 7.84 6.14
N LEU A 34 0.30 8.42 5.74
CA LEU A 34 -0.28 8.21 4.41
C LEU A 34 0.64 8.72 3.28
N SER A 35 1.34 9.85 3.48
CA SER A 35 2.31 10.36 2.50
C SER A 35 3.50 9.39 2.32
N ILE A 36 3.97 8.82 3.43
CA ILE A 36 5.04 7.81 3.42
C ILE A 36 4.56 6.52 2.73
N LEU A 37 3.37 6.03 3.06
CA LEU A 37 2.77 4.87 2.42
C LEU A 37 2.61 5.08 0.90
N ARG A 38 2.18 6.28 0.49
CA ARG A 38 2.07 6.64 -0.93
C ARG A 38 3.43 6.56 -1.62
N GLN A 39 4.49 7.05 -0.98
CA GLN A 39 5.84 7.01 -1.53
C GLN A 39 6.32 5.57 -1.66
N ALA A 40 6.21 4.76 -0.60
CA ALA A 40 6.61 3.36 -0.64
C ALA A 40 5.85 2.56 -1.72
N LEU A 41 4.53 2.75 -1.84
CA LEU A 41 3.72 2.12 -2.89
C LEU A 41 4.06 2.63 -4.30
N SER A 42 4.52 3.88 -4.41
CA SER A 42 4.99 4.44 -5.68
C SER A 42 6.28 3.77 -6.15
N ASP A 43 7.16 3.47 -5.20
CA ASP A 43 8.47 2.85 -5.42
C ASP A 43 8.37 1.31 -5.56
N GLU A 44 7.28 0.71 -5.10
CA GLU A 44 6.94 -0.70 -5.33
C GLU A 44 6.65 -0.94 -6.82
N ARG A 45 7.68 -1.28 -7.59
CA ARG A 45 7.59 -1.57 -9.02
C ARG A 45 7.47 -3.07 -9.23
N VAL A 46 6.54 -3.47 -10.09
CA VAL A 46 6.51 -4.84 -10.62
C VAL A 46 7.65 -4.96 -11.63
N GLU A 47 8.77 -5.57 -11.22
CA GLU A 47 9.80 -5.95 -12.18
C GLU A 47 9.23 -7.05 -13.08
N ALA A 48 8.76 -6.64 -14.26
CA ALA A 48 8.35 -7.57 -15.29
C ALA A 48 9.61 -8.28 -15.83
N ARG A 49 10.04 -9.36 -15.16
CA ARG A 49 10.96 -10.33 -15.77
C ARG A 49 10.26 -10.88 -17.02
N GLU A 50 10.89 -10.59 -18.15
CA GLU A 50 10.58 -10.93 -19.54
C GLU A 50 9.23 -11.59 -19.87
N GLY A 51 8.34 -10.79 -20.50
CA GLY A 51 7.43 -11.21 -21.58
C GLY A 51 6.21 -12.09 -21.24
N TRP A 52 6.28 -12.97 -20.24
CA TRP A 52 5.25 -13.98 -20.00
C TRP A 52 4.20 -13.55 -18.96
N LEU A 53 4.47 -12.50 -18.18
CA LEU A 53 3.56 -11.95 -17.16
C LEU A 53 2.79 -10.69 -17.61
N THR A 54 2.86 -10.31 -18.89
CA THR A 54 2.36 -8.99 -19.39
C THR A 54 0.89 -8.69 -19.06
N PRO A 55 -0.06 -9.64 -19.13
CA PRO A 55 -1.44 -9.35 -18.75
C PRO A 55 -1.63 -9.17 -17.22
N ARG A 56 -0.94 -10.00 -16.41
CA ARG A 56 -1.05 -9.99 -14.94
C ARG A 56 -0.37 -8.75 -14.34
N THR A 57 0.79 -8.37 -14.88
CA THR A 57 1.50 -7.13 -14.53
C THR A 57 0.65 -5.90 -14.84
N GLY A 58 -0.09 -5.87 -15.95
CA GLY A 58 -1.01 -4.79 -16.30
C GLY A 58 -2.21 -4.65 -15.34
N VAL A 59 -2.71 -5.74 -14.76
CA VAL A 59 -3.74 -5.70 -13.71
C VAL A 59 -3.16 -5.12 -12.41
N MET A 60 -1.99 -5.60 -11.98
CA MET A 60 -1.30 -5.08 -10.80
C MET A 60 -0.98 -3.59 -10.89
N GLU A 61 -0.51 -3.12 -12.05
CA GLU A 61 -0.19 -1.70 -12.24
C GLU A 61 -1.43 -0.79 -12.22
N ARG A 62 -2.58 -1.27 -12.73
CA ARG A 62 -3.85 -0.54 -12.62
C ARG A 62 -4.32 -0.44 -11.18
N GLU A 63 -4.22 -1.54 -10.45
CA GLU A 63 -4.59 -1.58 -9.04
C GLU A 63 -3.70 -0.66 -8.19
N ARG A 64 -2.37 -0.70 -8.40
CA ARG A 64 -1.42 0.20 -7.76
C ARG A 64 -1.77 1.66 -7.98
N ARG A 65 -2.10 2.05 -9.22
CA ARG A 65 -2.56 3.42 -9.54
C ARG A 65 -3.87 3.78 -8.83
N GLN A 66 -4.83 2.86 -8.75
CA GLN A 66 -6.07 3.07 -8.02
C GLN A 66 -5.81 3.32 -6.52
N LEU A 67 -4.95 2.50 -5.90
CA LEU A 67 -4.56 2.64 -4.50
C LEU A 67 -3.85 3.97 -4.25
N LEU A 68 -2.91 4.38 -5.11
CA LEU A 68 -2.26 5.69 -5.05
C LEU A 68 -3.25 6.86 -5.10
N GLY A 69 -4.25 6.77 -5.97
CA GLY A 69 -5.33 7.75 -6.05
C GLY A 69 -6.16 7.83 -4.76
N ARG A 70 -6.53 6.67 -4.21
CA ARG A 70 -7.29 6.57 -2.95
C ARG A 70 -6.51 7.11 -1.76
N ILE A 71 -5.23 6.76 -1.62
CA ILE A 71 -4.35 7.31 -0.58
C ILE A 71 -4.29 8.83 -0.67
N SER A 72 -4.15 9.37 -1.89
CA SER A 72 -4.07 10.82 -2.10
C SER A 72 -5.39 11.52 -1.72
N ALA A 73 -6.53 10.95 -2.12
CA ALA A 73 -7.84 11.49 -1.78
C ALA A 73 -8.11 11.49 -0.26
N VAL A 74 -7.83 10.38 0.42
CA VAL A 74 -7.98 10.25 1.88
C VAL A 74 -7.06 11.23 2.60
N GLY A 75 -5.79 11.32 2.19
CA GLY A 75 -4.81 12.22 2.81
C GLY A 75 -5.16 13.70 2.65
N ALA A 76 -5.74 14.08 1.50
CA ALA A 76 -6.17 15.45 1.23
C ALA A 76 -7.35 15.86 2.13
N GLY A 77 -8.38 15.02 2.24
CA GLY A 77 -9.60 15.32 3.01
C GLY A 77 -9.52 15.01 4.51
N LEU A 78 -8.42 14.43 4.99
CA LEU A 78 -8.33 13.92 6.37
C LEU A 78 -8.55 14.99 7.44
N LEU A 79 -8.07 16.21 7.21
CA LEU A 79 -8.13 17.30 8.18
C LEU A 79 -9.51 17.98 8.23
N ASP A 80 -10.24 17.96 7.12
CA ASP A 80 -11.51 18.70 6.96
C ASP A 80 -12.72 17.88 7.41
N ARG A 81 -12.53 16.60 7.77
CA ARG A 81 -13.62 15.69 8.13
C ARG A 81 -13.92 15.67 9.62
N LEU A 82 -15.17 16.01 9.94
CA LEU A 82 -15.71 16.05 11.30
C LEU A 82 -15.83 14.66 11.93
N GLU A 83 -16.25 13.66 11.15
CA GLU A 83 -16.49 12.30 11.62
C GLU A 83 -15.17 11.51 11.78
N ALA A 84 -14.64 11.47 13.00
CA ALA A 84 -13.37 10.81 13.31
C ALA A 84 -13.38 9.29 13.06
N ASP A 85 -14.44 8.60 13.48
CA ASP A 85 -14.53 7.15 13.36
C ASP A 85 -14.69 6.69 11.90
N GLY A 86 -15.53 7.39 11.12
CA GLY A 86 -15.68 7.12 9.69
C GLY A 86 -14.36 7.25 8.93
N VAL A 87 -13.56 8.29 9.26
CA VAL A 87 -12.22 8.47 8.71
C VAL A 87 -11.29 7.33 9.14
N ALA A 88 -11.29 6.93 10.41
CA ALA A 88 -10.44 5.85 10.90
C ALA A 88 -10.78 4.51 10.24
N THR A 89 -12.07 4.22 10.02
CA THR A 89 -12.51 3.03 9.29
C THR A 89 -12.05 3.05 7.83
N GLU A 90 -12.11 4.21 7.17
CA GLU A 90 -11.65 4.33 5.79
C GLU A 90 -10.13 4.13 5.67
N VAL A 91 -9.35 4.72 6.57
CA VAL A 91 -7.89 4.49 6.62
C VAL A 91 -7.59 3.01 6.89
N ARG A 92 -8.34 2.35 7.79
CA ARG A 92 -8.21 0.90 8.05
C ARG A 92 -8.45 0.05 6.79
N ARG A 93 -9.50 0.37 6.04
CA ARG A 93 -9.81 -0.33 4.78
C ARG A 93 -8.69 -0.12 3.76
N LEU A 94 -8.18 1.10 3.65
CA LEU A 94 -7.08 1.42 2.75
C LEU A 94 -5.80 0.67 3.09
N ILE A 95 -5.44 0.59 4.38
CA ILE A 95 -4.33 -0.25 4.87
C ILE A 95 -4.51 -1.69 4.40
N ASN A 96 -5.69 -2.28 4.64
CA ASN A 96 -5.97 -3.66 4.25
C ASN A 96 -5.84 -3.85 2.74
N ASP A 97 -6.36 -2.92 1.93
CA ASP A 97 -6.28 -3.03 0.46
C ASP A 97 -4.82 -3.00 -0.03
N VAL A 98 -3.98 -2.16 0.58
CA VAL A 98 -2.54 -2.10 0.24
C VAL A 98 -1.80 -3.37 0.70
N GLU A 99 -2.16 -3.94 1.85
CA GLU A 99 -1.61 -5.22 2.31
C GLU A 99 -1.98 -6.38 1.37
N HIS A 100 -3.23 -6.44 0.92
CA HIS A 100 -3.66 -7.44 -0.08
C HIS A 100 -2.96 -7.26 -1.42
N TYR A 101 -2.69 -6.03 -1.84
CA TYR A 101 -1.89 -5.76 -3.04
C TYR A 101 -0.46 -6.29 -2.86
N ARG A 102 0.19 -5.99 -1.72
CA ARG A 102 1.54 -6.46 -1.39
C ARG A 102 1.62 -7.99 -1.40
N GLN A 103 0.66 -8.67 -0.79
CA GLN A 103 0.60 -10.12 -0.76
C GLN A 103 0.47 -10.70 -2.19
N ARG A 104 -0.46 -10.18 -3.00
CA ARG A 104 -0.62 -10.63 -4.38
C ARG A 104 0.60 -10.39 -5.25
N LEU A 105 1.32 -9.28 -5.02
CA LEU A 105 2.57 -9.02 -5.71
C LEU A 105 3.64 -10.05 -5.35
N HIS A 106 3.78 -10.36 -4.05
CA HIS A 106 4.71 -11.38 -3.57
C HIS A 106 4.36 -12.76 -4.15
N ASP A 107 3.08 -13.14 -4.15
CA ASP A 107 2.60 -14.40 -4.72
C ASP A 107 2.91 -14.49 -6.23
N LEU A 108 2.72 -13.38 -6.96
CA LEU A 108 3.05 -13.32 -8.39
C LEU A 108 4.54 -13.52 -8.66
N VAL A 109 5.41 -12.91 -7.84
CA VAL A 109 6.87 -13.10 -7.94
C VAL A 109 7.23 -14.54 -7.62
N TYR A 110 6.64 -15.14 -6.58
CA TYR A 110 6.90 -16.52 -6.21
C TYR A 110 6.47 -17.51 -7.31
N ASP A 111 5.27 -17.35 -7.87
CA ASP A 111 4.76 -18.13 -9.00
C ASP A 111 5.72 -18.07 -10.20
N SER A 112 6.29 -16.88 -10.48
CA SER A 112 7.21 -16.68 -11.60
C SER A 112 8.53 -17.43 -11.41
N VAL A 113 9.08 -17.43 -10.19
CA VAL A 113 10.33 -18.14 -9.86
C VAL A 113 10.11 -19.65 -9.87
N ALA A 114 9.00 -20.15 -9.32
CA ALA A 114 8.68 -21.58 -9.31
C ALA A 114 8.56 -22.15 -10.73
N MET A 115 7.98 -21.40 -11.67
CA MET A 115 7.86 -21.79 -13.07
C MET A 115 9.21 -21.82 -13.80
N GLU A 116 10.15 -20.91 -13.46
CA GLU A 116 11.50 -20.86 -14.03
C GLU A 116 12.35 -22.07 -13.61
N ILE A 117 12.21 -22.54 -12.37
CA ILE A 117 12.98 -23.70 -11.85
C ILE A 117 12.39 -25.04 -12.34
N GLY A 118 11.08 -25.15 -12.51
CA GLY A 118 10.39 -26.38 -12.94
C GLY A 118 10.51 -26.73 -14.43
N GLY A 119 11.11 -25.88 -15.27
CA GLY A 119 11.33 -26.13 -16.70
C GLY A 119 12.66 -26.81 -17.06
N SER A 120 13.39 -27.30 -16.06
CA SER A 120 14.77 -27.79 -16.20
C SER A 120 14.90 -29.33 -16.19
N GLU A 121 13.82 -30.08 -16.42
CA GLU A 121 13.84 -31.56 -16.50
C GLU A 121 13.51 -32.08 -17.91
#